data_AF-A0A1H5V852-F1
#
_entry.id   AF-A0A1H5V852-F1
#
_cell.length_a   1.000
_cell.length_b   1.000
_cell.length_c   1.000
_cell.angle_alpha   90.00
_cell.angle_beta   90.00
_cell.angle_gamma   90.00
#
_symmetry.space_group_name_H-M   'P 1'
#
loop_
_entity.id
_entity.type
_entity.pdbx_description
1 polymer ?
#
loop_
_entity_poly.entity_id
_entity_poly.type
_entity_poly.pdbx_seq_one_letter_code
_entity_poly.pdbx_strand_id
1 'polypeptide(L)'
;MKTKLTLTIKKEIVEKAKRKASSQGISLSKMIENIFEKEDPELEKTPEQLAAARFLERLKNEAPIKALEKSDKELIREHRGKKYV
;
A
#
# COMPACT_ATOMS: atom_id res chain seq x y z
N MET A 1 27.12 -4.85 -2.10
CA MET A 1 27.87 -6.07 -2.47
C MET A 1 27.15 -6.72 -3.64
N LYS A 2 27.81 -7.12 -4.73
CA LYS A 2 27.14 -7.68 -5.92
C LYS A 2 27.19 -9.21 -5.91
N THR A 3 26.05 -9.87 -6.12
CA THR A 3 25.93 -11.32 -6.23
C THR A 3 25.61 -11.72 -7.68
N LYS A 4 26.09 -12.90 -8.10
CA LYS A 4 25.77 -13.45 -9.43
C LYS A 4 24.55 -14.36 -9.29
N LEU A 5 23.49 -14.06 -10.04
CA LEU A 5 22.28 -14.87 -10.12
C LEU A 5 22.15 -15.42 -11.54
N THR A 6 22.00 -16.74 -11.67
CA THR A 6 21.74 -17.40 -12.96
C THR A 6 20.26 -17.76 -13.02
N LEU A 7 19.56 -17.30 -14.06
CA LEU A 7 18.12 -17.53 -14.25
C LEU A 7 17.87 -18.33 -15.53
N THR A 8 16.93 -19.26 -15.46
CA THR A 8 16.44 -19.99 -16.65
C THR A 8 15.29 -19.22 -17.25
N ILE A 9 15.49 -18.65 -18.44
CA ILE A 9 14.51 -17.81 -19.13
C ILE A 9 14.37 -18.29 -20.57
N LYS A 10 13.17 -18.16 -21.16
CA LYS A 10 12.93 -18.46 -22.58
C LYS A 10 13.88 -17.65 -23.47
N LYS A 11 14.48 -18.31 -24.47
CA LYS A 11 15.46 -17.71 -25.39
C LYS A 11 14.93 -16.45 -26.09
N GLU A 12 13.68 -16.46 -26.53
CA GLU A 12 13.04 -15.32 -27.20
C GLU A 12 13.01 -14.06 -26.31
N ILE A 13 12.82 -14.24 -25.01
CA ILE A 13 12.80 -13.15 -24.03
C ILE A 13 14.22 -12.60 -23.85
N VAL A 14 15.23 -13.47 -23.78
CA VAL A 14 16.64 -13.07 -23.69
C VAL A 14 17.05 -12.22 -24.89
N GLU A 15 16.65 -12.59 -26.11
CA GLU A 15 16.96 -11.81 -27.31
C GLU A 15 16.27 -10.45 -27.32
N LYS A 16 14.99 -10.39 -26.97
CA LYS A 16 14.25 -9.13 -26.84
C LYS A 16 14.89 -8.22 -25.79
N ALA A 17 15.26 -8.78 -24.64
CA ALA A 17 15.89 -8.03 -23.55
C ALA A 17 17.27 -7.49 -23.95
N LYS A 18 18.09 -8.30 -24.65
CA LYS A 18 19.38 -7.85 -25.19
C LYS A 18 19.22 -6.69 -26.18
N ARG A 19 18.28 -6.79 -27.14
CA ARG A 19 18.01 -5.70 -28.09
C ARG A 19 17.59 -4.42 -27.37
N LYS A 20 16.71 -4.53 -26.37
CA LYS A 20 16.25 -3.39 -25.57
C LYS A 20 17.38 -2.77 -24.76
N ALA A 21 18.22 -3.58 -24.11
CA ALA A 21 19.40 -3.10 -23.38
C ALA A 21 20.40 -2.37 -24.30
N SER A 22 20.70 -2.95 -25.48
CA SER A 22 21.56 -2.31 -26.49
C SER A 22 20.99 -1.00 -27.00
N SER A 23 19.68 -0.92 -27.24
CA SER A 23 19.03 0.33 -27.68
C SER A 23 19.12 1.45 -26.65
N GLN A 24 19.24 1.10 -25.36
CA GLN A 24 19.39 2.03 -24.25
C GLN A 24 20.87 2.29 -23.89
N GLY A 25 21.82 1.63 -24.57
CA GLY A 25 23.25 1.76 -24.29
C GLY A 25 23.69 1.18 -22.94
N ILE A 26 22.90 0.28 -22.34
CA ILE A 26 23.17 -0.31 -21.02
C ILE A 26 23.32 -1.83 -21.09
N SER A 27 23.97 -2.40 -20.07
CA SER A 27 24.09 -3.86 -19.96
C SER A 27 22.77 -4.50 -19.52
N LEU A 28 22.57 -5.77 -19.87
CA LEU A 28 21.38 -6.53 -19.47
C LEU A 28 21.24 -6.57 -17.93
N SER A 29 22.34 -6.78 -17.20
CA SER A 29 22.33 -6.75 -15.73
C SER A 29 21.93 -5.39 -15.20
N LYS A 30 22.42 -4.29 -15.80
CA LYS A 30 22.05 -2.93 -15.36
C LYS A 30 20.60 -2.59 -15.71
N MET A 31 20.10 -3.07 -16.84
CA MET A 31 18.69 -2.96 -17.20
C MET A 31 17.80 -3.67 -16.18
N ILE A 32 18.19 -4.87 -15.74
CA ILE A 32 17.48 -5.62 -14.70
C ILE A 32 17.54 -4.87 -13.37
N GLU A 33 18.72 -4.45 -12.92
CA GLU A 33 18.88 -3.63 -11.70
C GLU A 33 17.95 -2.40 -11.76
N ASN A 34 17.90 -1.68 -12.88
CA ASN A 34 17.07 -0.48 -13.03
C ASN A 34 15.55 -0.76 -13.05
N ILE A 35 15.13 -1.95 -13.49
CA ILE A 35 13.71 -2.35 -13.43
C ILE A 35 13.33 -2.60 -11.98
N PHE A 36 14.13 -3.40 -11.26
CA PHE A 36 13.88 -3.75 -9.87
C PHE A 36 14.21 -2.62 -8.87
N GLU A 37 15.01 -1.62 -9.23
CA GLU A 37 15.19 -0.38 -8.46
C GLU A 37 14.00 0.56 -8.61
N LYS A 38 13.27 0.48 -9.73
CA LYS A 38 12.03 1.27 -9.94
C LYS A 38 10.81 0.57 -9.39
N GLU A 39 10.81 -0.76 -9.42
CA GLU A 39 9.82 -1.59 -8.73
C GLU A 39 10.20 -1.68 -7.27
N ASP A 40 9.90 -0.64 -6.49
CA ASP A 40 9.87 -0.76 -5.04
C ASP A 40 8.88 -1.89 -4.67
N PRO A 41 9.33 -2.97 -3.99
CA PRO A 41 8.46 -4.04 -3.54
C PRO A 41 7.57 -3.60 -2.37
N GLU A 42 7.64 -2.34 -1.93
CA GLU A 42 6.61 -1.68 -1.11
C GLU A 42 5.32 -1.44 -1.91
N LEU A 43 4.91 -2.46 -2.66
CA LEU A 43 3.59 -2.69 -3.22
C LEU A 43 3.14 -1.59 -4.19
N GLU A 44 2.76 -2.04 -5.38
CA GLU A 44 1.66 -1.41 -6.11
C GLU A 44 0.40 -1.46 -5.22
N LYS A 45 0.36 -0.66 -4.14
CA LYS A 45 -0.86 -0.45 -3.38
C LYS A 45 -1.76 0.30 -4.32
N THR A 46 -2.83 -0.36 -4.74
CA THR A 46 -3.91 0.34 -5.43
C THR A 46 -4.31 1.55 -4.57
N PRO A 47 -4.82 2.63 -5.17
CA PRO A 47 -5.24 3.80 -4.41
C PRO A 47 -6.19 3.45 -3.24
N GLU A 48 -6.99 2.39 -3.38
CA GLU A 48 -7.83 1.89 -2.27
C GLU A 48 -7.01 1.32 -1.11
N GLN A 49 -5.95 0.54 -1.38
CA GLN A 49 -5.09 -0.04 -0.34
C GLN A 49 -4.30 1.04 0.40
N LEU A 50 -3.88 2.09 -0.29
CA LEU A 50 -3.24 3.25 0.33
C LEU A 50 -4.21 4.03 1.22
N ALA A 51 -5.45 4.24 0.76
CA ALA A 51 -6.50 4.89 1.54
C ALA A 51 -6.87 4.06 2.80
N ALA A 52 -6.96 2.75 2.66
CA ALA A 52 -7.22 1.84 3.78
C ALA A 52 -6.08 1.88 4.82
N ALA A 53 -4.82 1.88 4.38
CA ALA A 53 -3.67 1.99 5.28
C ALA A 53 -3.71 3.30 6.08
N ARG A 54 -3.94 4.43 5.41
CA ARG A 54 -4.09 5.75 6.05
C ARG A 54 -5.25 5.79 7.04
N PHE A 55 -6.37 5.15 6.69
CA PHE A 55 -7.53 5.07 7.57
C PHE A 55 -7.24 4.25 8.84
N LEU A 56 -6.54 3.12 8.71
CA LEU A 56 -6.13 2.30 9.85
C LEU A 56 -5.18 3.04 10.79
N GLU A 57 -4.23 3.80 10.25
CA GLU A 57 -3.35 4.65 11.07
C GLU A 57 -4.14 5.72 11.82
N ARG A 58 -5.11 6.35 11.15
CA ARG A 58 -6.00 7.33 11.81
C ARG A 58 -6.78 6.69 12.95
N LEU A 59 -7.38 5.53 12.76
CA LEU A 59 -8.13 4.82 13.80
C LEU A 59 -7.26 4.43 15.01
N LYS A 60 -6.00 4.06 14.79
CA LYS A 60 -5.06 3.74 15.88
C LYS A 60 -4.71 4.98 16.72
N ASN A 61 -4.66 6.15 16.08
CA ASN A 61 -4.29 7.40 16.71
C ASN A 61 -5.49 8.18 17.27
N GLU A 62 -6.72 7.85 16.86
CA GLU A 62 -7.92 8.46 17.40
C GLU A 62 -8.14 7.99 18.86
N ALA A 63 -8.44 8.95 19.73
CA ALA A 63 -8.72 8.67 21.12
C ALA A 63 -9.96 7.77 21.22
N PRO A 64 -9.95 6.73 22.09
CA PRO A 64 -11.13 5.90 22.29
C PRO A 64 -12.29 6.80 22.71
N ILE A 65 -13.43 6.64 22.01
CA ILE A 65 -14.66 7.32 22.39
C ILE A 65 -14.94 6.92 23.84
N LYS A 66 -14.90 7.90 24.75
CA LYS A 66 -15.22 7.67 26.15
C LYS A 66 -16.60 7.03 26.19
N ALA A 67 -16.69 5.85 26.79
CA ALA A 67 -17.98 5.21 27.01
C ALA A 67 -18.89 6.21 27.72
N LEU A 68 -20.07 6.43 27.16
CA LEU A 68 -21.07 7.26 27.81
C LEU A 68 -21.41 6.58 29.14
N GLU A 69 -21.24 7.31 30.24
CA GLU A 69 -21.56 6.80 31.58
C GLU A 69 -23.04 6.46 31.74
N LYS A 70 -23.90 7.05 30.88
CA LYS A 70 -25.35 6.89 30.89
C LYS A 70 -25.79 5.85 29.88
N SER A 71 -26.76 5.03 30.30
CA SER A 71 -27.38 4.05 29.39
C SER A 71 -28.20 4.76 28.31
N ASP A 72 -28.24 4.19 27.10
CA ASP A 72 -29.03 4.71 25.97
C ASP A 72 -30.48 5.04 26.35
N LYS A 73 -31.09 4.23 27.22
CA LYS A 73 -32.47 4.45 27.71
C LYS A 73 -32.61 5.77 28.48
N GLU A 74 -31.59 6.15 29.24
CA GLU A 74 -31.57 7.39 30.03
C GLU A 74 -31.40 8.61 29.14
N LEU A 75 -30.51 8.52 28.14
CA LEU A 75 -30.32 9.58 27.15
C LEU A 75 -31.59 9.84 26.33
N ILE A 76 -32.29 8.77 25.92
CA ILE A 76 -33.57 8.88 25.21
C ILE A 76 -34.63 9.54 26.12
N ARG A 77 -34.66 9.17 27.41
CA ARG A 77 -35.60 9.77 28.37
C ARG A 77 -35.31 11.25 28.60
N GLU A 78 -34.04 11.64 28.75
CA GLU A 78 -33.63 13.04 28.88
C GLU A 78 -33.97 13.85 27.62
N HIS A 79 -33.74 13.30 26.43
CA HIS A 79 -34.06 13.98 25.17
C HIS A 79 -35.59 14.15 24.99
N ARG A 80 -36.38 13.14 25.33
CA ARG A 80 -37.86 13.24 25.32
C ARG A 80 -38.36 14.26 26.33
N GLY A 81 -37.79 14.28 27.53
CA GLY A 81 -38.13 15.27 28.56
C GLY A 81 -37.83 16.71 28.14
N LYS A 82 -36.71 16.95 27.43
CA LYS A 82 -36.36 18.30 26.93
C LYS A 82 -37.18 18.78 25.74
N LYS A 83 -37.78 17.86 24.96
CA LYS A 83 -38.50 18.20 23.71
C LYS A 83 -39.99 18.41 23.91
N TYR A 84 -40.57 17.79 24.95
CA TYR A 84 -42.02 17.77 25.19
C TYR A 84 -42.42 18.36 26.56
N VAL A 85 -41.50 19.11 27.18
CA VAL A 85 -41.76 20.09 28.24
C VAL A 85 -41.46 21.46 27.65
#